data_AF-A0A1A8EJM6-F1
#
_entry.id   AF-A0A1A8EJM6-F1
#
_cell.length_a   1.000
_cell.length_b   1.000
_cell.length_c   1.000
_cell.angle_alpha   90.00
_cell.angle_beta   90.00
_cell.angle_gamma   90.00
#
_symmetry.space_group_name_H-M   'P 1'
#
loop_
_entity.id
_entity.type
_entity.pdbx_description
1 polymer ?
#
loop_
_entity_poly.entity_id
_entity_poly.type
_entity_poly.pdbx_seq_one_letter_code
_entity_poly.pdbx_strand_id
1 'polypeptide(L)'
;LGYVDHAEELASRFLQCFPKNRLSAQAALNHEYFSNLPPRLWELQDMSSIFTVPNVKLQTESGESIQVSARKNSHGKASSGSKH
;
A
#
# COMPACT_ATOMS: atom_id res chain seq x y z
N LEU A 1 -2.49 -7.82 -12.90
CA LEU A 1 -2.96 -6.41 -12.82
C LEU A 1 -4.23 -6.14 -13.62
N GLY A 2 -4.56 -6.92 -14.67
CA GLY A 2 -5.74 -6.67 -15.53
C GLY A 2 -7.14 -6.87 -14.93
N TYR A 3 -7.30 -6.82 -13.59
CA TYR A 3 -8.60 -6.92 -12.92
C TYR A 3 -9.10 -5.59 -12.34
N VAL A 4 -8.26 -4.54 -12.33
CA VAL A 4 -8.63 -3.20 -11.86
C VAL A 4 -8.42 -2.23 -13.00
N ASP A 5 -9.49 -1.52 -13.36
CA ASP A 5 -9.48 -0.57 -14.47
C ASP A 5 -8.36 0.46 -14.31
N HIS A 6 -7.70 0.80 -15.42
CA HIS A 6 -6.62 1.79 -15.49
C HIS A 6 -5.35 1.49 -14.66
N ALA A 7 -5.31 0.39 -13.90
CA ALA A 7 -4.19 0.08 -13.00
C ALA A 7 -2.89 -0.20 -13.75
N GLU A 8 -2.99 -1.02 -14.80
CA GLU A 8 -1.85 -1.39 -15.63
C GLU A 8 -1.29 -0.18 -16.40
N GLU A 9 -2.17 0.65 -16.95
CA GLU A 9 -1.79 1.90 -17.62
C GLU A 9 -1.03 2.80 -16.65
N LEU A 10 -1.58 3.08 -15.47
CA LEU A 10 -0.93 3.92 -14.46
C LEU A 10 0.45 3.36 -14.06
N ALA A 11 0.52 2.05 -13.81
CA ALA A 11 1.77 1.39 -13.45
C ALA A 11 2.82 1.51 -14.56
N SER A 12 2.42 1.33 -15.83
CA SER A 12 3.33 1.49 -16.97
C SER A 12 3.91 2.90 -17.05
N ARG A 13 3.12 3.93 -16.73
CA ARG A 13 3.54 5.35 -16.73
C ARG A 13 4.52 5.68 -15.61
N PHE A 14 4.52 4.92 -14.51
CA PHE A 14 5.54 5.01 -13.47
C PHE A 14 6.82 4.26 -13.82
N LEU A 15 6.70 3.08 -14.42
CA LEU A 15 7.80 2.15 -14.67
C LEU A 15 8.52 2.44 -16.00
N GLN A 16 8.96 3.69 -16.18
CA GLN A 16 9.71 4.11 -17.37
C GLN A 16 11.22 3.95 -17.16
N CYS A 17 11.92 3.47 -18.20
CA CYS A 17 13.39 3.29 -18.19
C CYS A 17 14.14 4.60 -17.92
N PHE A 18 13.67 5.70 -18.49
CA PHE A 18 14.23 7.04 -18.26
C PHE A 18 13.42 7.77 -17.19
N PRO A 19 14.04 8.24 -16.09
CA PRO A 19 13.33 8.92 -15.01
C PRO A 19 12.50 10.13 -15.45
N LYS A 20 13.01 10.90 -16.43
CA LYS A 20 12.32 12.07 -17.00
C LYS A 20 11.01 11.76 -17.72
N ASN A 21 10.78 10.50 -18.09
CA ASN A 21 9.55 10.06 -18.74
C ASN A 21 8.51 9.54 -17.72
N ARG A 22 8.91 9.34 -16.45
CA ARG A 22 7.99 8.84 -15.42
C ARG A 22 6.91 9.89 -15.13
N LEU A 23 5.69 9.41 -14.89
CA LEU A 23 4.59 10.25 -14.45
C LEU A 23 4.93 10.92 -13.10
N SER A 24 4.70 12.23 -13.00
CA SER A 24 4.89 12.95 -11.74
C SER A 24 3.80 12.56 -10.73
N ALA A 25 4.08 12.73 -9.43
CA ALA A 25 3.10 12.46 -8.39
C ALA A 25 1.81 13.29 -8.58
N GLN A 26 1.95 14.59 -8.89
CA GLN A 26 0.80 15.47 -9.13
C GLN A 26 -0.04 14.99 -10.33
N ALA A 27 0.60 14.59 -11.43
CA ALA A 27 -0.13 14.09 -12.60
C ALA A 27 -0.81 12.74 -12.31
N ALA A 28 -0.17 11.88 -11.51
CA ALA A 28 -0.73 10.59 -11.12
C ALA A 28 -1.98 10.71 -10.24
N LEU A 29 -2.03 11.68 -9.33
CA LEU A 29 -3.23 11.92 -8.51
C LEU A 29 -4.46 12.27 -9.37
N ASN A 30 -4.26 12.83 -10.56
CA ASN A 30 -5.33 13.16 -11.51
C ASN A 30 -5.66 12.02 -12.50
N HIS A 31 -5.06 10.83 -12.35
CA HIS A 31 -5.29 9.70 -13.24
C HIS A 31 -6.64 9.02 -12.98
N GLU A 32 -7.28 8.48 -14.02
CA GLU A 32 -8.62 7.85 -13.94
C GLU A 32 -8.70 6.67 -12.96
N TYR A 33 -7.56 6.03 -12.65
CA TYR A 33 -7.45 5.02 -11.60
C TYR A 33 -8.00 5.51 -10.24
N PHE A 34 -7.86 6.81 -9.95
CA PHE A 34 -8.34 7.43 -8.72
C PHE A 34 -9.72 8.10 -8.86
N SER A 35 -10.42 7.95 -9.99
CA SER A 35 -11.72 8.59 -10.24
C SER A 35 -12.81 8.24 -9.22
N ASN A 36 -12.71 7.05 -8.61
CA ASN A 36 -13.65 6.59 -7.59
C ASN A 36 -13.38 7.18 -6.19
N LEU A 37 -12.33 8.00 -6.03
CA LEU A 37 -12.03 8.66 -4.77
C LEU A 37 -12.96 9.87 -4.54
N PRO A 38 -13.41 10.12 -3.29
CA PRO A 38 -14.22 11.29 -2.98
C PRO A 38 -13.49 12.60 -3.33
N PRO A 39 -14.15 13.58 -4.02
CA PRO A 39 -13.52 14.83 -4.43
C PRO A 39 -12.89 15.64 -3.29
N ARG A 40 -13.44 15.51 -2.07
CA ARG A 40 -12.95 16.18 -0.86
C ARG A 40 -11.51 15.81 -0.50
N LEU A 41 -10.98 14.70 -1.01
CA LEU A 41 -9.56 14.36 -0.84
C LEU A 41 -8.62 15.36 -1.51
N TRP A 42 -9.06 16.00 -2.60
CA TRP A 42 -8.26 16.99 -3.34
C TRP A 42 -8.23 18.37 -2.69
N GLU A 43 -9.09 18.62 -1.71
CA GLU A 43 -9.20 19.88 -0.98
C GLU A 43 -8.53 19.82 0.40
N LEU A 44 -7.92 18.68 0.75
CA LEU A 44 -7.28 18.50 2.03
C LEU A 44 -6.05 19.39 2.17
N GLN A 45 -5.85 19.90 3.39
CA GLN A 45 -4.60 20.54 3.76
C GLN A 45 -3.48 19.49 3.82
N ASP A 46 -2.25 19.88 3.51
CA ASP A 46 -1.08 18.98 3.46
C ASP A 46 -0.89 18.14 4.73
N MET A 47 -1.23 18.71 5.89
CA MET A 47 -1.07 18.06 7.21
C MET A 47 -2.32 17.29 7.66
N SER A 48 -3.39 17.27 6.86
CA SER A 48 -4.62 16.55 7.18
C SER A 48 -4.53 15.09 6.73
N SER A 49 -5.00 14.18 7.58
CA SER A 49 -5.10 12.77 7.21
C SER A 49 -6.26 12.53 6.24
N ILE A 50 -6.05 11.67 5.24
CA ILE A 50 -7.09 11.27 4.27
C ILE A 50 -8.29 10.58 4.93
N PHE A 51 -8.09 9.94 6.10
CA PHE A 51 -9.15 9.28 6.86
C PHE A 51 -10.09 10.26 7.58
N THR A 52 -9.80 11.56 7.54
CA THR A 52 -10.75 12.59 7.98
C THR A 52 -11.91 12.77 7.00
N VAL A 53 -11.75 12.33 5.74
CA VAL A 53 -12.80 12.39 4.73
C VAL A 53 -13.82 11.27 4.97
N PRO A 54 -15.12 11.59 5.13
CA PRO A 54 -16.15 10.57 5.26
C PRO A 54 -16.11 9.57 4.10
N ASN A 55 -16.33 8.28 4.40
CA ASN A 55 -16.29 7.16 3.45
C ASN A 55 -14.90 6.74 2.97
N VAL A 56 -13.82 7.42 3.38
CA VAL A 56 -12.45 6.94 3.20
C VAL A 56 -12.06 6.09 4.41
N LYS A 57 -11.94 4.78 4.21
CA LYS A 57 -11.61 3.83 5.27
C LYS A 57 -10.70 2.73 4.74
N LEU A 58 -9.90 2.17 5.63
CA LEU A 58 -9.16 0.95 5.33
C LEU A 58 -10.13 -0.22 5.22
N GLN A 59 -9.95 -1.05 4.19
CA GLN A 59 -10.64 -2.33 4.06
C GLN A 59 -9.82 -3.39 4.79
N THR A 60 -10.47 -4.27 5.54
CA THR A 60 -9.80 -5.39 6.22
C THR A 60 -9.23 -6.37 5.20
N GLU A 61 -7.95 -6.69 5.34
CA GLU A 61 -7.26 -7.71 4.52
C GLU A 61 -7.85 -9.11 4.78
N SER A 62 -8.23 -9.85 3.73
CA SER A 62 -8.66 -11.23 3.84
C SER A 62 -7.45 -12.19 3.90
N GLY A 63 -6.97 -12.45 5.12
CA GLY A 63 -6.38 -13.74 5.54
C GLY A 63 -5.02 -14.23 5.00
N GLU A 64 -4.53 -13.80 3.83
CA GLU A 64 -3.31 -14.43 3.26
C GLU A 64 -2.03 -13.58 3.36
N SER A 65 -2.15 -12.28 3.65
CA SER A 65 -1.00 -11.35 3.68
C SER A 65 -0.31 -11.23 5.06
N ILE A 66 -0.97 -11.68 6.14
CA ILE A 66 -0.51 -11.49 7.53
C ILE A 66 0.42 -12.65 7.98
N GLN A 67 1.46 -12.98 7.22
CA GLN A 67 2.49 -13.94 7.66
C GLN A 67 3.91 -13.38 7.56
N VAL A 68 4.09 -12.16 7.03
CA VAL A 68 5.44 -11.63 6.76
C VAL A 68 6.09 -10.97 7.99
N SER A 69 5.31 -10.48 8.95
CA SER A 69 5.81 -9.77 10.15
C SER A 69 5.76 -10.57 11.46
N ALA A 70 5.24 -11.80 11.46
CA ALA A 70 5.10 -12.63 12.65
C ALA A 70 6.16 -13.74 12.77
N ARG A 71 7.41 -13.50 12.34
CA ARG A 71 8.53 -14.37 12.71
C ARG A 71 8.87 -14.14 14.18
N LYS A 72 8.17 -14.86 15.07
CA LYS A 72 8.58 -15.01 16.47
C LYS A 72 10.00 -15.57 16.50
N ASN A 73 10.93 -14.81 17.06
CA ASN A 73 12.31 -15.23 17.24
C ASN A 73 12.36 -16.30 18.35
N SER A 74 12.12 -17.57 18.01
CA SER A 74 12.27 -18.69 18.94
C SER A 74 13.58 -19.44 18.67
N HIS A 75 14.67 -18.91 19.24
CA HIS A 75 15.92 -19.63 19.53
C HIS A 75 16.21 -19.40 21.02
N GLY A 76 16.52 -20.36 21.89
CA GLY A 76 16.61 -21.80 21.81
C GLY A 76 16.47 -22.34 23.24
N LYS A 77 15.77 -23.47 23.42
CA LYS A 77 15.60 -24.14 24.71
C LYS A 77 16.71 -25.18 24.81
N ALA A 78 17.79 -24.84 25.54
CA ALA A 78 18.86 -25.80 25.83
C ALA A 78 18.39 -26.76 26.93
N SER A 79 18.12 -28.00 26.55
CA SER A 79 18.00 -29.12 27.47
C SER A 79 19.41 -29.52 27.93
N SER A 80 19.70 -29.38 29.22
CA SER A 80 20.83 -30.09 29.83
C SER A 80 20.29 -30.81 31.06
N GLY A 81 20.02 -32.10 30.88
CA GLY A 81 19.90 -33.02 32.00
C GLY A 81 21.31 -33.37 32.47
N SER A 82 21.55 -33.25 33.77
CA SER A 82 22.73 -33.84 34.40
C SER A 82 22.26 -34.62 35.62
N LYS A 83 22.35 -35.95 35.51
CA LYS A 83 22.29 -36.90 36.61
C LYS A 83 23.68 -36.98 37.23
N HIS A 84 23.78 -36.79 38.54
CA HIS A 84 24.64 -37.56 39.44
C HIS A 84 24.20 -37.32 40.88
#